data_AF-A0A5E8V9E4-F1
#
_entry.id   AF-A0A5E8V9E4-F1
#
_cell.length_a   1.000
_cell.length_b   1.000
_cell.length_c   1.000
_cell.angle_alpha   90.00
_cell.angle_beta   90.00
_cell.angle_gamma   90.00
#
_symmetry.space_group_name_H-M   'P 1'
#
loop_
_entity.id
_entity.type
_entity.pdbx_description
1 polymer ?
#
loop_
_entity_poly.entity_id
_entity_poly.type
_entity_poly.pdbx_seq_one_letter_code
_entity_poly.pdbx_strand_id
1 'polypeptide(L)'
;MIHATCHTADNVLCLEFDATPWFSAADAPSIVELARQGWSSAAIAESLEGRPGYARLHDLVEYAAQRLQSESLEDPTWETFECVVDGSEAMAWLEKNRPDVAASISRAPGDR
;
A
#
# COMPACT_ATOMS: atom_id res chain seq x y z
N MET A 1 -5.95 8.73 -10.72
CA MET A 1 -4.84 7.77 -10.63
C MET A 1 -4.08 8.15 -9.39
N ILE A 2 -3.74 7.15 -8.58
CA ILE A 2 -2.95 7.33 -7.37
C ILE A 2 -1.74 6.44 -7.61
N HIS A 3 -0.56 7.02 -7.79
CA HIS A 3 0.63 6.22 -8.03
C HIS A 3 1.07 5.56 -6.73
N ALA A 4 1.46 4.30 -6.85
CA ALA A 4 2.07 3.56 -5.78
C ALA A 4 3.24 2.75 -6.32
N THR A 5 4.27 2.60 -5.49
CA THR A 5 5.50 1.90 -5.82
C THR A 5 5.71 0.81 -4.79
N CYS A 6 5.82 -0.44 -5.24
CA CYS A 6 6.25 -1.54 -4.38
C CYS A 6 7.69 -1.89 -4.67
N HIS A 7 8.44 -2.21 -3.63
CA HIS A 7 9.80 -2.72 -3.71
C HIS A 7 10.02 -3.88 -2.74
N THR A 8 10.75 -4.91 -3.16
CA THR A 8 11.17 -5.98 -2.23
C THR A 8 12.24 -5.46 -1.27
N ALA A 9 12.36 -6.06 -0.09
CA ALA A 9 13.32 -5.63 0.92
C ALA A 9 14.79 -5.69 0.41
N ASP A 10 15.09 -6.66 -0.44
CA ASP A 10 16.34 -6.82 -1.20
C ASP A 10 16.48 -5.87 -2.42
N ASN A 11 15.48 -5.03 -2.69
CA ASN A 11 15.42 -4.07 -3.80
C ASN A 11 15.63 -4.71 -5.19
N VAL A 12 15.36 -6.01 -5.34
CA VAL A 12 15.50 -6.73 -6.61
C VAL A 12 14.32 -6.43 -7.54
N LEU A 13 13.10 -6.36 -6.97
CA LEU A 13 11.90 -6.03 -7.70
C LEU A 13 11.39 -4.67 -7.24
N CYS A 14 11.26 -3.75 -8.19
CA CYS A 14 10.60 -2.46 -8.00
C CYS A 14 9.57 -2.27 -9.11
N LEU A 15 8.34 -1.95 -8.73
CA LEU A 15 7.26 -1.77 -9.70
C LEU A 15 6.32 -0.64 -9.28
N GLU A 16 5.84 0.09 -10.27
CA GLU A 16 4.84 1.15 -10.11
C GLU A 16 3.48 0.65 -10.59
N PHE A 17 2.41 1.00 -9.89
CA PHE A 17 1.04 0.59 -10.17
C PHE A 17 0.03 1.64 -9.72
N ASP A 18 -1.20 1.55 -10.25
CA ASP A 18 -2.31 2.41 -9.84
C ASP A 18 -2.98 1.84 -8.59
N ALA A 19 -2.93 2.57 -7.47
CA ALA A 19 -3.61 2.20 -6.23
C ALA A 19 -5.06 2.68 -6.17
N THR A 20 -5.54 3.49 -7.12
CA THR A 20 -6.93 3.99 -7.16
C THR A 20 -8.00 2.92 -6.87
N PRO A 21 -7.96 1.70 -7.47
CA PRO A 21 -8.98 0.69 -7.21
C PRO A 21 -8.95 0.10 -5.79
N TRP A 22 -7.82 0.21 -5.07
CA TRP A 22 -7.77 -0.09 -3.64
C TRP A 22 -8.46 1.02 -2.85
N PHE A 23 -8.11 2.28 -3.10
CA PHE A 23 -8.76 3.44 -2.48
C PHE A 23 -10.25 3.55 -2.79
N SER A 24 -10.73 2.97 -3.89
CA SER A 24 -12.15 2.91 -4.20
C SER A 24 -12.89 1.82 -3.44
N ALA A 25 -12.21 0.73 -3.06
CA ALA A 25 -12.82 -0.45 -2.44
C ALA A 25 -12.61 -0.53 -0.92
N ALA A 26 -11.51 0.03 -0.41
CA ALA A 26 -11.14 -0.01 0.99
C ALA A 26 -12.14 0.75 1.87
N ASP A 27 -12.22 0.41 3.14
CA ASP A 27 -13.03 1.16 4.10
C ASP A 27 -12.30 2.42 4.59
N ALA A 28 -13.07 3.40 5.07
CA ALA A 28 -12.53 4.61 5.69
C ALA A 28 -11.45 4.34 6.76
N PRO A 29 -11.65 3.44 7.75
CA PRO A 29 -10.62 3.13 8.75
C PRO A 29 -9.32 2.59 8.14
N SER A 30 -9.38 1.73 7.12
CA SER A 30 -8.19 1.18 6.47
C SER A 30 -7.36 2.26 5.79
N ILE A 31 -8.01 3.24 5.15
CA ILE A 31 -7.32 4.37 4.51
C ILE A 31 -6.73 5.31 5.56
N VAL A 32 -7.45 5.56 6.65
CA VAL A 32 -6.94 6.39 7.76
C VAL A 32 -5.72 5.73 8.40
N GLU A 33 -5.73 4.41 8.57
CA GLU A 33 -4.57 3.67 9.10
C GLU A 33 -3.39 3.74 8.14
N LEU A 34 -3.62 3.54 6.84
CA LEU A 34 -2.58 3.70 5.83
C LEU A 34 -1.95 5.10 5.88
N ALA A 35 -2.76 6.15 6.03
CA ALA A 35 -2.26 7.50 6.15
C ALA A 35 -1.44 7.71 7.43
N ARG A 36 -1.81 7.06 8.55
CA ARG A 36 -1.04 7.06 9.80
C ARG A 36 0.28 6.32 9.69
N GLN A 37 0.32 5.27 8.88
CA GLN A 37 1.54 4.52 8.55
C GLN A 37 2.44 5.28 7.55
N GLY A 38 2.08 6.51 7.16
CA GLY A 38 2.89 7.31 6.24
C GLY A 38 2.68 6.94 4.77
N TRP A 39 1.52 6.39 4.43
CA TRP A 39 1.17 5.92 3.08
C TRP A 39 1.96 4.69 2.63
N SER A 40 2.59 3.96 3.55
CA SER A 40 3.20 2.67 3.26
C SER A 40 2.40 1.51 3.86
N SER A 41 2.12 0.48 3.05
CA SER A 41 1.53 -0.78 3.50
C SER A 41 1.58 -1.87 2.43
N ALA A 42 2.12 -3.05 2.78
CA ALA A 42 2.10 -4.24 1.93
C ALA A 42 0.67 -4.70 1.56
N ALA A 43 -0.31 -4.43 2.44
CA ALA A 43 -1.70 -4.85 2.28
C ALA A 43 -2.38 -4.30 1.02
N ILE A 44 -1.89 -3.18 0.47
CA ILE A 44 -2.39 -2.61 -0.79
C ILE A 44 -2.08 -3.56 -1.95
N ALA A 45 -0.85 -4.07 -2.01
CA ALA A 45 -0.45 -4.99 -3.06
C ALA A 45 -1.15 -6.34 -2.92
N GLU A 46 -1.21 -6.90 -1.71
CA GLU A 46 -1.93 -8.15 -1.43
C GLU A 46 -3.41 -8.07 -1.82
N SER A 47 -4.03 -6.90 -1.63
CA SER A 47 -5.43 -6.68 -2.02
C SER A 47 -5.64 -6.50 -3.53
N LEU A 48 -4.59 -6.10 -4.26
CA LEU A 48 -4.66 -5.79 -5.70
C LEU A 48 -4.08 -6.91 -6.58
N GLU A 49 -3.18 -7.75 -6.09
CA GLU A 49 -2.51 -8.80 -6.87
C GLU A 49 -3.47 -9.75 -7.61
N GLY A 50 -4.62 -10.06 -6.99
CA GLY A 50 -5.64 -10.93 -7.59
C GLY A 50 -6.50 -10.25 -8.67
N ARG A 51 -6.31 -8.95 -8.93
CA ARG A 51 -7.11 -8.20 -9.90
C ARG A 51 -6.50 -8.24 -11.30
N PRO A 52 -7.33 -8.30 -12.36
CA PRO A 52 -6.83 -8.23 -13.73
C PRO A 52 -6.10 -6.89 -13.96
N GLY A 53 -4.87 -6.97 -14.46
CA GLY A 53 -3.98 -5.81 -14.65
C GLY A 53 -2.86 -5.69 -13.61
N TYR A 54 -2.90 -6.47 -12.53
CA TYR A 54 -1.94 -6.43 -11.42
C TYR A 54 -1.10 -7.71 -11.29
N ALA A 55 -0.97 -8.49 -12.36
CA ALA A 55 -0.19 -9.75 -12.35
C ALA A 55 1.25 -9.54 -11.85
N ARG A 56 1.87 -8.39 -12.12
CA ARG A 56 3.22 -8.08 -11.59
C ARG A 56 3.26 -7.91 -10.07
N LEU A 57 2.18 -7.46 -9.44
CA LEU A 57 2.08 -7.46 -7.98
C LEU A 57 2.02 -8.89 -7.46
N HIS A 58 1.27 -9.77 -8.13
CA HIS A 58 1.25 -11.19 -7.78
C HIS A 58 2.64 -11.82 -7.86
N ASP A 59 3.40 -11.57 -8.94
CA ASP A 59 4.80 -12.05 -9.04
C ASP A 59 5.68 -11.52 -7.89
N LEU A 60 5.52 -10.25 -7.49
CA LEU A 60 6.29 -9.67 -6.38
C LEU A 60 5.91 -10.29 -5.04
N VAL A 61 4.61 -10.38 -4.74
CA VAL A 61 4.12 -10.97 -3.49
C VAL A 61 4.50 -12.45 -3.41
N GLU A 62 4.37 -13.19 -4.52
CA GLU A 62 4.78 -14.58 -4.60
C GLU A 62 6.30 -14.72 -4.41
N TYR A 63 7.12 -13.87 -5.03
CA TYR A 63 8.57 -13.85 -4.83
C TYR A 63 8.93 -13.60 -3.37
N ALA A 64 8.29 -12.60 -2.75
CA ALA A 64 8.53 -12.24 -1.36
C ALA A 64 8.09 -13.37 -0.41
N ALA A 65 6.94 -14.00 -0.66
CA ALA A 65 6.45 -15.15 0.09
C ALA A 65 7.31 -16.40 -0.07
N GLN A 66 7.82 -16.70 -1.27
CA GLN A 66 8.63 -17.92 -1.47
C GLN A 66 10.07 -17.74 -0.99
N ARG A 67 10.70 -16.62 -1.33
CA ARG A 67 12.13 -16.42 -1.18
C ARG A 67 12.47 -15.78 0.16
N LEU A 68 11.73 -14.73 0.55
CA LEU A 68 12.04 -13.92 1.71
C LEU A 68 11.31 -14.39 2.96
N GLN A 69 10.15 -15.06 2.85
CA GLN A 69 9.50 -15.67 4.02
C GLN A 69 10.36 -16.79 4.64
N SER A 70 11.19 -17.46 3.84
CA SER A 70 12.16 -18.45 4.32
C SER A 70 13.25 -17.81 5.19
N GLU A 71 13.64 -16.56 4.90
CA GLU A 71 14.62 -15.76 5.67
C GLU A 71 13.93 -15.01 6.83
N SER A 72 12.70 -14.56 6.66
CA SER A 72 11.87 -13.86 7.66
C SER A 72 11.32 -14.79 8.76
N LEU A 73 11.42 -16.11 8.61
CA LEU A 73 11.17 -17.07 9.71
C LEU A 73 12.04 -16.80 10.95
N GLU A 74 13.18 -16.12 10.79
CA GLU A 74 14.04 -15.69 11.89
C GLU A 74 13.56 -14.39 12.56
N ASP A 75 12.87 -13.52 11.81
CA ASP A 75 12.24 -12.30 12.32
C ASP A 75 10.87 -12.03 11.65
N PRO A 76 9.76 -12.42 12.28
CA PRO A 76 8.42 -12.32 11.71
C PRO A 76 7.91 -10.88 11.62
N THR A 77 8.68 -9.90 12.10
CA THR A 77 8.37 -8.48 11.97
C THR A 77 8.96 -7.86 10.71
N TRP A 78 9.81 -8.60 9.98
CA TRP A 78 10.40 -8.12 8.75
C TRP A 78 9.39 -8.19 7.60
N GLU A 79 8.94 -7.02 7.14
CA GLU A 79 8.19 -6.93 5.89
C GLU A 79 9.10 -7.28 4.71
N THR A 80 8.73 -8.34 3.99
CA THR A 80 9.49 -8.88 2.86
C THR A 80 9.46 -7.95 1.64
N PHE A 81 8.49 -7.03 1.60
CA PHE A 81 8.38 -5.95 0.64
C PHE A 81 7.61 -4.78 1.24
N GLU A 82 7.82 -3.59 0.72
CA GLU A 82 7.09 -2.38 1.13
C GLU A 82 6.44 -1.74 -0.11
N CYS A 83 5.20 -1.27 0.07
CA CYS A 83 4.47 -0.53 -0.95
C CYS A 83 4.15 0.86 -0.45
N VAL A 84 4.68 1.87 -1.13
CA VAL A 84 4.53 3.28 -0.79
C VAL A 84 3.60 3.93 -1.80
N VAL A 85 2.56 4.59 -1.32
CA VAL A 85 1.62 5.37 -2.12
C VAL A 85 2.02 6.83 -2.11
N ASP A 86 1.86 7.52 -3.23
CA ASP A 86 1.96 8.98 -3.23
C ASP A 86 0.83 9.58 -2.40
N GLY A 87 1.18 10.02 -1.18
CA GLY A 87 0.22 10.59 -0.23
C GLY A 87 -0.45 11.87 -0.74
N SER A 88 0.20 12.64 -1.61
CA SER A 88 -0.36 13.87 -2.16
C SER A 88 -1.46 13.54 -3.18
N GLU A 89 -1.20 12.59 -4.07
CA GLU A 89 -2.21 12.09 -5.02
C GLU A 89 -3.34 11.35 -4.31
N ALA A 90 -3.02 10.56 -3.29
CA ALA A 90 -4.00 9.87 -2.47
C ALA A 90 -4.95 10.87 -1.78
N MET A 91 -4.41 11.90 -1.14
CA MET A 91 -5.20 12.97 -0.52
C MET A 91 -6.04 13.72 -1.54
N ALA A 92 -5.46 14.15 -2.66
CA ALA A 92 -6.19 14.86 -3.71
C ALA A 92 -7.35 14.02 -4.28
N TRP A 93 -7.17 12.70 -4.41
CA TRP A 93 -8.23 11.80 -4.83
C TRP A 93 -9.31 11.64 -3.74
N LEU A 94 -8.92 11.50 -2.47
CA LEU A 94 -9.84 11.40 -1.34
C LEU A 94 -10.67 12.67 -1.17
N GLU A 95 -10.08 13.85 -1.27
CA GLU A 95 -10.80 15.13 -1.20
C GLU A 95 -11.90 15.23 -2.25
N LYS A 96 -11.68 14.66 -3.44
CA LYS A 96 -12.64 14.68 -4.55
C LYS A 96 -13.72 13.61 -4.45
N ASN A 97 -13.35 12.39 -4.03
CA ASN A 97 -14.23 11.22 -4.11
C ASN A 97 -14.79 10.77 -2.76
N ARG A 98 -14.02 10.96 -1.67
CA ARG A 98 -14.35 10.56 -0.29
C ARG A 98 -13.94 11.65 0.71
N PRO A 99 -14.57 12.84 0.66
CA PRO A 99 -14.18 13.99 1.47
C PRO A 99 -14.27 13.73 2.98
N ASP A 100 -15.21 12.88 3.44
CA ASP A 100 -15.30 12.46 4.85
C ASP A 100 -14.04 11.74 5.35
N VAL A 101 -13.42 10.93 4.49
CA VAL A 101 -12.17 10.21 4.81
C VAL A 101 -11.00 11.17 4.82
N ALA A 102 -10.88 12.04 3.81
CA ALA A 102 -9.86 13.10 3.78
C ALA A 102 -9.94 13.99 5.03
N ALA A 103 -11.14 14.42 5.41
CA ALA A 103 -11.37 15.21 6.61
C ALA A 103 -10.98 14.46 7.89
N SER A 104 -11.22 13.15 7.95
CA SER A 104 -10.81 12.30 9.08
C SER A 104 -9.29 12.21 9.20
N ILE A 105 -8.56 12.10 8.09
CA ILE A 105 -7.09 12.10 8.07
C ILE A 105 -6.54 13.45 8.48
N SER A 106 -7.07 14.56 7.94
CA SER A 106 -6.64 15.91 8.31
C SER A 106 -7.01 16.31 9.74
N ARG A 107 -8.06 15.70 10.32
CA ARG A 107 -8.43 15.86 11.75
C ARG A 107 -7.71 14.90 12.68
N ALA A 108 -7.15 13.81 12.18
CA ALA A 108 -6.31 12.96 13.00
C ALA A 108 -5.13 13.83 13.43
N PRO A 109 -4.97 14.11 14.74
CA PRO A 109 -3.82 14.87 15.19
C PRO A 109 -2.59 14.08 14.77
N GLY A 110 -1.77 14.66 13.89
CA GLY A 110 -0.36 14.29 13.83
C GLY A 110 0.17 14.50 15.23
N ASP A 111 0.34 13.41 15.98
CA ASP A 111 0.93 13.45 17.30
C ASP A 111 2.42 13.80 17.10
N ARG A 112 2.68 15.10 17.30
CA ARG A 112 3.88 15.69 17.91
C ARG A 112 5.12 15.93 17.06
#